data_AF-A0A7Y1T8R7-F1
#
_entry.id   AF-A0A7Y1T8R7-F1
#
_cell.length_a   1.000
_cell.length_b   1.000
_cell.length_c   1.000
_cell.angle_alpha   90.00
_cell.angle_beta   90.00
_cell.angle_gamma   90.00
#
_symmetry.space_group_name_H-M   'P 1'
#
loop_
_entity.id
_entity.type
_entity.pdbx_description
1 polymer ?
#
loop_
_entity_poly.entity_id
_entity_poly.type
_entity_poly.pdbx_seq_one_letter_code
_entity_poly.pdbx_strand_id
1 'polypeptide(L)'
;RTLGAKRAMQLYVESARIPASQCLEYGLVNKVIESGRLRDEAAGWAKKLAEGAPLAHKLGKQCMHFAMQNDLSSTIDLEAKLQVTASTSADSQAAITAFFNKAKPVFTGK
;
A
#
# COMPACT_ATOMS: atom_id res chain seq x y z
N ARG A 1 9.81 13.32 -3.20
CA ARG A 1 8.35 13.58 -3.22
C ARG A 1 7.72 13.47 -1.83
N THR A 2 8.01 12.40 -1.09
CA THR A 2 7.38 12.00 0.17
C THR A 2 7.14 13.11 1.20
N LEU A 3 8.14 13.95 1.50
CA LEU A 3 8.02 15.05 2.48
C LEU A 3 8.00 16.45 1.86
N GLY A 4 7.85 16.56 0.53
CA GLY A 4 7.89 17.83 -0.21
C GLY A 4 9.29 18.46 -0.32
N ALA A 5 9.45 19.44 -1.22
CA ALA A 5 10.76 20.04 -1.54
C ALA A 5 11.36 20.85 -0.38
N LYS A 6 10.53 21.61 0.36
CA LYS A 6 10.98 22.51 1.44
C LYS A 6 11.65 21.74 2.59
N ARG A 7 10.94 20.76 3.15
CA ARG A 7 11.48 19.91 4.24
C ARG A 7 12.66 19.07 3.75
N ALA A 8 12.64 18.61 2.50
CA ALA A 8 13.75 17.82 1.94
C ALA A 8 15.04 18.65 1.86
N MET A 9 14.94 19.89 1.40
CA MET A 9 16.08 20.80 1.34
C MET A 9 16.63 21.12 2.74
N GLN A 10 15.74 21.34 3.71
CA GLN A 10 16.14 21.56 5.10
C GLN A 10 16.95 20.38 5.65
N LEU A 11 16.42 19.16 5.55
CA LEU A 11 17.10 17.95 6.04
C LEU A 11 18.44 17.70 5.34
N TYR A 12 18.53 18.01 4.04
CA TYR A 12 19.76 17.89 3.27
C TYR A 12 20.84 18.87 3.77
N VAL A 13 20.50 20.15 3.90
CA VAL A 13 21.46 21.20 4.28
C VAL A 13 21.88 21.08 5.74
N GLU A 14 20.92 20.85 6.65
CA GLU A 14 21.21 20.78 8.08
C GLU A 14 21.86 19.46 8.48
N SER A 15 21.65 18.39 7.69
CA SER A 15 22.16 17.04 7.99
C SER A 15 21.84 16.57 9.42
N ALA A 16 20.75 17.08 9.98
CA ALA A 16 20.36 16.83 11.36
C ALA A 16 19.74 15.44 11.53
N ARG A 17 19.94 14.85 12.71
CA ARG A 17 19.22 13.63 13.11
C ARG A 17 17.79 14.00 13.49
N ILE A 18 16.82 13.33 12.88
CA ILE A 18 15.40 13.50 13.20
C ILE A 18 14.87 12.32 14.02
N PRO A 19 14.05 12.56 15.06
CA PRO A 19 13.44 11.50 15.85
C PRO A 19 12.35 10.77 15.05
N ALA A 20 12.09 9.51 15.41
CA ALA A 20 11.14 8.65 14.69
C ALA A 20 9.72 9.25 14.61
N SER A 21 9.25 9.93 15.66
CA SER A 21 7.96 10.61 15.68
C SER A 21 7.84 11.69 14.60
N GLN A 22 8.91 12.45 14.39
CA GLN A 22 8.96 13.47 13.33
C GLN A 22 9.03 12.84 11.94
N CYS A 23 9.72 11.70 11.78
CA CYS A 23 9.67 10.94 10.53
C CYS A 23 8.22 10.53 10.17
N LEU A 24 7.41 10.14 11.15
CA LEU A 24 6.01 9.79 10.93
C LEU A 24 5.19 11.01 10.51
N GLU A 25 5.35 12.15 11.20
CA GLU A 25 4.68 13.41 10.86
C GLU A 25 5.04 13.89 9.45
N TYR A 26 6.29 13.67 9.02
CA TYR A 26 6.75 14.04 7.68
C TYR A 26 6.35 13.02 6.61
N GLY A 27 5.74 11.90 6.98
CA GLY A 27 5.36 10.82 6.07
C GLY A 27 6.54 9.99 5.56
N LEU A 28 7.72 10.08 6.18
CA LEU A 28 8.90 9.28 5.84
C LEU A 28 8.72 7.81 6.22
N VAL A 29 7.93 7.54 7.24
CA VAL A 29 7.58 6.20 7.71
C VAL A 29 6.07 6.11 7.90
N ASN A 30 5.50 4.91 7.75
CA ASN A 30 4.06 4.70 7.90
C ASN A 30 3.62 4.45 9.36
N LYS A 31 4.54 4.02 10.22
CA LYS A 31 4.26 3.66 11.62
C LYS A 31 5.52 3.82 12.46
N VAL A 32 5.35 4.24 13.71
CA VAL A 32 6.38 4.23 14.76
C VAL A 32 5.91 3.29 15.85
N ILE A 33 6.81 2.44 16.33
CA ILE A 33 6.55 1.41 17.34
C ILE A 33 7.63 1.47 18.42
N GLU A 34 7.38 0.78 19.53
CA GLU A 34 8.34 0.63 20.61
C GLU A 34 9.61 -0.10 20.14
N SER A 35 10.77 0.31 20.67
CA SER A 35 12.03 -0.36 20.39
C SER A 35 11.97 -1.86 20.73
N GLY A 36 12.68 -2.68 19.97
CA GLY A 36 12.67 -4.14 20.15
C GLY A 36 11.48 -4.87 19.54
N ARG A 37 10.38 -4.17 19.21
CA ARG A 37 9.16 -4.81 18.63
C ARG A 37 9.05 -4.74 17.12
N LEU A 38 10.04 -4.15 16.43
CA LEU A 38 9.98 -3.89 14.99
C LEU A 38 9.67 -5.14 14.17
N ARG A 39 10.39 -6.24 14.45
CA ARG A 39 10.25 -7.48 13.68
C ARG A 39 8.86 -8.09 13.83
N ASP A 40 8.36 -8.16 15.07
CA ASP A 40 7.06 -8.76 15.36
C ASP A 40 5.91 -7.94 14.79
N GLU A 41 5.97 -6.61 14.95
CA GLU A 41 4.97 -5.70 14.39
C GLU A 41 4.97 -5.72 12.85
N ALA A 42 6.15 -5.76 12.22
CA ALA A 42 6.27 -5.85 10.77
C ALA A 42 5.76 -7.20 10.23
N ALA A 43 6.12 -8.31 10.90
CA ALA A 43 5.64 -9.64 10.52
C ALA A 43 4.12 -9.78 10.71
N GLY A 44 3.59 -9.26 11.82
CA GLY A 44 2.15 -9.22 12.08
C GLY A 44 1.39 -8.40 11.03
N TRP A 45 1.95 -7.27 10.61
CA TRP A 45 1.36 -6.46 9.54
C TRP A 45 1.43 -7.17 8.18
N ALA A 46 2.57 -7.76 7.84
CA ALA A 46 2.73 -8.54 6.62
C ALA A 46 1.74 -9.72 6.56
N LYS A 47 1.52 -10.41 7.69
CA LYS A 47 0.53 -11.49 7.80
C LYS A 47 -0.88 -11.00 7.53
N LYS A 48 -1.27 -9.85 8.10
CA LYS A 48 -2.59 -9.24 7.83
C LYS A 48 -2.76 -8.88 6.35
N LEU A 49 -1.73 -8.35 5.70
CA LEU A 49 -1.77 -8.06 4.26
C LEU A 49 -1.84 -9.33 3.42
N ALA A 50 -1.18 -10.41 3.85
CA ALA A 50 -1.22 -11.71 3.18
C ALA A 50 -2.58 -12.42 3.30
N GLU A 51 -3.45 -11.99 4.22
CA GLU A 51 -4.84 -12.43 4.29
C GLU A 51 -5.75 -11.74 3.24
N GLY A 52 -5.25 -10.70 2.56
CA GLY A 52 -5.95 -10.02 1.47
C GLY A 52 -5.68 -10.67 0.10
N ALA A 53 -6.36 -10.19 -0.94
CA ALA A 53 -6.25 -10.71 -2.31
C ALA A 53 -4.91 -10.28 -2.96
N PRO A 54 -3.96 -11.21 -3.20
CA PRO A 54 -2.62 -10.85 -3.69
C PRO A 54 -2.62 -10.15 -5.05
N LEU A 55 -3.50 -10.58 -5.96
CA LEU A 55 -3.61 -9.98 -7.29
C LEU A 55 -4.09 -8.53 -7.19
N ALA A 56 -5.13 -8.26 -6.39
CA ALA A 56 -5.63 -6.90 -6.17
C ALA A 56 -4.56 -5.99 -5.57
N HIS A 57 -3.80 -6.48 -4.58
CA HIS A 57 -2.68 -5.71 -4.00
C HIS A 57 -1.60 -5.38 -5.04
N LYS A 58 -1.24 -6.34 -5.89
CA LYS A 58 -0.25 -6.13 -6.96
C LYS A 58 -0.73 -5.07 -7.95
N LEU A 59 -1.95 -5.21 -8.47
CA LEU A 59 -2.50 -4.31 -9.48
C LEU A 59 -2.76 -2.91 -8.91
N GLY A 60 -3.27 -2.81 -7.69
CA GLY A 60 -3.46 -1.52 -7.01
C GLY A 60 -2.13 -0.77 -6.80
N LYS A 61 -1.08 -1.48 -6.37
CA LYS A 61 0.27 -0.89 -6.25
C LYS A 61 0.80 -0.39 -7.60
N GLN A 62 0.59 -1.16 -8.67
CA GLN A 62 0.95 -0.74 -10.02
C GLN A 62 0.22 0.54 -10.44
N CYS A 63 -1.10 0.61 -10.22
CA CYS A 63 -1.90 1.81 -10.51
C CYS A 63 -1.39 3.03 -9.73
N MET A 64 -1.16 2.89 -8.42
CA MET A 64 -0.65 3.97 -7.57
C MET A 64 0.72 4.49 -8.02
N HIS A 65 1.65 3.58 -8.36
CA HIS A 65 2.97 3.98 -8.85
C HIS A 65 2.91 4.72 -10.18
N PHE A 66 1.97 4.33 -11.06
CA PHE A 66 1.72 5.02 -12.31
C PHE A 66 1.12 6.42 -12.07
N ALA A 67 0.10 6.52 -11.20
CA ALA A 67 -0.56 7.77 -10.83
C ALA A 67 0.40 8.81 -10.25
N MET A 68 1.48 8.38 -9.60
CA MET A 68 2.49 9.30 -9.04
C MET A 68 3.30 10.05 -10.10
N GLN A 69 3.28 9.61 -11.36
CA GLN A 69 4.13 10.11 -12.44
C GLN A 69 3.34 10.58 -13.67
N ASN A 70 2.03 10.32 -13.71
CA ASN A 70 1.18 10.57 -14.87
C ASN A 70 -0.03 11.43 -14.47
N ASP A 71 -0.75 11.94 -15.47
CA ASP A 71 -1.96 12.71 -15.27
C ASP A 71 -3.15 11.81 -14.88
N LEU A 72 -4.23 12.46 -14.43
CA LEU A 72 -5.43 11.78 -13.95
C LEU A 72 -6.11 10.97 -15.06
N SER A 73 -6.18 11.48 -16.29
CA SER A 73 -6.87 10.80 -17.39
C SER A 73 -6.16 9.50 -17.74
N SER A 74 -4.85 9.57 -17.97
CA SER A 74 -4.02 8.38 -18.24
C SER A 74 -4.08 7.35 -17.11
N THR A 75 -4.19 7.83 -15.87
CA THR A 75 -4.28 6.96 -14.69
C THR A 75 -5.61 6.21 -14.64
N ILE A 76 -6.73 6.89 -14.89
CA ILE A 76 -8.06 6.27 -14.93
C ILE A 76 -8.15 5.23 -16.05
N ASP A 77 -7.55 5.51 -17.22
CA ASP A 77 -7.49 4.55 -18.33
C ASP A 77 -6.72 3.27 -17.98
N LEU A 78 -5.61 3.41 -17.26
CA LEU A 78 -4.86 2.25 -16.76
C LEU A 78 -5.65 1.51 -15.67
N GLU A 79 -6.22 2.25 -14.72
CA GLU A 79 -7.01 1.69 -13.63
C GLU A 79 -8.16 0.83 -14.16
N ALA A 80 -8.90 1.31 -15.16
CA ALA A 80 -9.99 0.56 -15.77
C ALA A 80 -9.52 -0.81 -16.29
N LYS A 81 -8.38 -0.88 -16.98
CA LYS A 81 -7.81 -2.14 -17.49
C LYS A 81 -7.40 -3.09 -16.37
N LEU A 82 -6.73 -2.56 -15.35
CA LEU A 82 -6.31 -3.33 -14.18
C LEU A 82 -7.53 -3.84 -13.38
N GLN A 83 -8.57 -3.03 -13.27
CA GLN A 83 -9.81 -3.37 -12.57
C GLN A 83 -10.56 -4.50 -13.28
N VAL A 84 -10.62 -4.52 -14.61
CA VAL A 84 -11.17 -5.67 -15.35
C VAL A 84 -10.41 -6.96 -15.06
N THR A 85 -9.08 -6.89 -14.99
CA THR A 85 -8.24 -8.04 -14.64
C THR A 85 -8.49 -8.52 -13.21
N ALA A 86 -8.60 -7.59 -12.26
CA ALA A 86 -8.89 -7.90 -10.87
C ALA A 86 -10.30 -8.48 -10.68
N SER A 87 -11.32 -7.91 -11.34
CA SER A 87 -12.73 -8.28 -11.14
C SER A 87 -13.07 -9.65 -11.72
N THR A 88 -12.36 -10.08 -12.77
CA THR A 88 -12.53 -11.38 -13.43
C THR A 88 -11.68 -12.50 -12.81
N SER A 89 -10.90 -12.19 -11.76
CA SER A 89 -10.05 -13.16 -11.05
C SER A 89 -10.85 -14.14 -10.18
N ALA A 90 -10.22 -15.27 -9.85
CA ALA A 90 -10.79 -16.23 -8.90
C ALA A 90 -10.88 -15.62 -7.48
N ASP A 91 -9.93 -14.77 -7.10
CA ASP A 91 -9.96 -14.04 -5.83
C ASP A 91 -11.19 -13.11 -5.72
N SER A 92 -11.58 -12.45 -6.82
CA SER A 92 -12.79 -11.62 -6.87
C SER A 92 -14.05 -12.46 -6.69
N GLN A 93 -14.16 -13.59 -7.39
CA GLN A 93 -15.27 -14.52 -7.22
C GLN A 93 -15.34 -15.06 -5.78
N ALA A 94 -14.20 -15.48 -5.22
CA ALA A 94 -14.11 -15.96 -3.84
C ALA A 94 -14.52 -14.88 -2.83
N ALA A 95 -14.11 -13.63 -3.03
CA ALA A 95 -14.53 -12.50 -2.19
C ALA A 95 -16.05 -12.30 -2.22
N ILE A 96 -16.65 -12.28 -3.42
CA ILE A 96 -18.09 -12.08 -3.60
C ILE A 96 -18.86 -13.22 -2.93
N THR A 97 -18.49 -14.47 -3.17
CA THR A 97 -19.12 -15.64 -2.55
C THR A 97 -18.99 -15.61 -1.04
N ALA A 98 -17.79 -15.32 -0.50
CA ALA A 98 -17.56 -15.23 0.93
C ALA A 98 -18.40 -14.12 1.59
N PHE A 99 -18.55 -12.97 0.92
CA PHE A 99 -19.38 -11.87 1.39
C PHE A 99 -20.85 -12.28 1.56
N PHE A 100 -21.46 -12.88 0.55
CA PHE A 100 -22.85 -13.37 0.63
C PHE A 100 -23.03 -14.48 1.68
N ASN A 101 -22.00 -15.32 1.85
CA ASN A 101 -22.02 -16.40 2.84
C ASN A 101 -21.59 -15.95 4.26
N LYS A 102 -21.27 -14.66 4.47
CA LYS A 102 -20.73 -14.12 5.74
C LYS A 102 -19.53 -14.93 6.26
N ALA A 103 -18.70 -15.42 5.34
CA ALA A 103 -17.54 -16.25 5.62
C ALA A 103 -16.24 -15.48 5.33
N LYS A 104 -15.11 -16.01 5.81
CA LYS A 104 -13.78 -15.47 5.46
C LYS A 104 -13.39 -15.95 4.06
N PRO A 105 -13.02 -15.07 3.12
CA PRO A 105 -12.53 -15.48 1.81
C PRO A 105 -11.16 -16.15 1.92
N VAL A 106 -10.88 -17.08 1.00
CA VAL A 106 -9.56 -17.67 0.81
C VAL A 106 -9.03 -17.21 -0.55
N PHE A 107 -7.95 -16.43 -0.52
CA PHE A 107 -7.33 -15.90 -1.73
C PHE A 107 -6.16 -16.77 -2.17
N THR A 108 -6.05 -16.97 -3.48
CA THR A 108 -5.01 -17.78 -4.13
C THR A 108 -4.11 -16.97 -5.07
N GLY A 109 -4.41 -15.68 -5.28
CA GLY A 109 -3.65 -14.81 -6.16
C GLY A 109 -3.90 -15.05 -7.64
N LYS A 110 -5.06 -15.61 -7.99
CA LYS A 110 -5.48 -15.96 -9.35
C LYS A 110 -6.82 -15.35 -9.67
#